data_AF-F4LLW1-F1
#
_entry.id   AF-F4LLW1-F1
#
_cell.length_a   1.000
_cell.length_b   1.000
_cell.length_c   1.000
_cell.angle_alpha   90.00
_cell.angle_beta   90.00
_cell.angle_gamma   90.00
#
_symmetry.space_group_name_H-M   'P 1'
#
loop_
_entity.id
_entity.type
_entity.pdbx_description
1 polymer ?
#
loop_
_entity_poly.entity_id
_entity_poly.type
_entity_poly.pdbx_seq_one_letter_code
_entity_poly.pdbx_strand_id
1 'polypeptide(L)'
;MFESLFAKKKLNPSKLRAFGFSDGGGAHRYGTVIQNGAFALTVRIDSDGTADTQLVDTETGEEYVLYKTAAAGAFVGEIRTEIERLLKNIADECFDPALFKQEQTNRIIDFVRRTWGGELEFLWKKFDDNAVWRRKDTNKWYAAVLTVQKKKLGLDSDELAEILDGSVPDTEIQQHIQESYALAVK
;
A
#
# COMPACT_ATOMS: atom_id res chain seq x y z
N MET A 1 -11.09 9.14 -7.37
CA MET A 1 -10.66 8.76 -8.75
C MET A 1 -9.27 8.13 -8.77
N PHE A 2 -8.30 8.62 -7.98
CA PHE A 2 -6.93 8.09 -7.96
C PHE A 2 -6.61 7.15 -6.77
N GLU A 3 -7.56 6.94 -5.86
CA GLU A 3 -7.36 6.19 -4.60
C GLU A 3 -6.81 4.78 -4.81
N SER A 4 -7.20 4.11 -5.91
CA SER A 4 -6.74 2.76 -6.21
C SER A 4 -5.23 2.65 -6.46
N LEU A 5 -4.54 3.75 -6.80
CA LEU A 5 -3.08 3.76 -7.01
C LEU A 5 -2.30 3.47 -5.73
N PHE A 6 -2.90 3.77 -4.58
CA PHE A 6 -2.31 3.61 -3.25
C PHE A 6 -2.88 2.41 -2.48
N ALA A 7 -3.80 1.67 -3.09
CA ALA A 7 -4.41 0.50 -2.48
C ALA A 7 -3.35 -0.59 -2.22
N LYS A 8 -3.44 -1.24 -1.04
CA LYS A 8 -2.55 -2.35 -0.64
C LYS A 8 -1.08 -1.95 -0.57
N LYS A 9 -0.82 -0.68 -0.26
CA LYS A 9 0.50 -0.09 -0.09
C LYS A 9 0.57 0.60 1.27
N LYS A 10 1.75 0.60 1.88
CA LYS A 10 2.03 1.28 3.15
C LYS A 10 2.99 2.43 2.90
N LEU A 11 2.64 3.59 3.44
CA LEU A 11 3.45 4.78 3.33
C LEU A 11 4.84 4.54 3.94
N ASN A 12 5.89 4.93 3.22
CA ASN A 12 7.26 4.93 3.73
C ASN A 12 7.74 6.38 3.92
N PRO A 13 7.77 6.89 5.18
CA PRO A 13 8.14 8.29 5.45
C PRO A 13 9.56 8.65 5.00
N SER A 14 10.50 7.70 5.03
CA SER A 14 11.87 7.95 4.58
C SER A 14 11.94 8.10 3.06
N LYS A 15 11.17 7.29 2.32
CA LYS A 15 11.09 7.41 0.85
C LYS A 15 10.35 8.66 0.41
N LEU A 16 9.29 9.07 1.12
CA LEU A 16 8.62 10.36 0.88
C LEU A 16 9.59 11.55 0.96
N ARG A 17 10.38 11.61 2.05
CA ARG A 17 11.37 12.67 2.23
C ARG A 17 12.43 12.65 1.11
N ALA A 18 12.89 11.47 0.71
CA ALA A 18 13.83 11.32 -0.38
C ALA A 18 13.24 11.75 -1.74
N PHE A 19 11.93 11.54 -1.95
CA PHE A 19 11.21 11.98 -3.15
C PHE A 19 11.04 13.52 -3.21
N GLY A 20 11.09 14.20 -2.06
CA GLY A 20 10.95 15.65 -1.96
C GLY A 20 9.69 16.14 -1.26
N PHE A 21 8.97 15.26 -0.55
CA PHE A 21 7.88 15.70 0.32
C PHE A 21 8.41 16.45 1.55
N SER A 22 7.69 17.50 1.94
CA SER A 22 7.89 18.25 3.18
C SER A 22 6.80 17.94 4.21
N ASP A 23 7.19 17.89 5.49
CA ASP A 23 6.27 17.66 6.61
C ASP A 23 5.54 18.95 6.98
N GLY A 24 4.20 18.95 6.97
CA GLY A 24 3.38 20.11 7.28
C GLY A 24 2.22 19.76 8.20
N GLY A 25 2.47 19.75 9.52
CA GLY A 25 1.41 19.77 10.55
C GLY A 25 0.38 18.64 10.49
N GLY A 26 0.80 17.41 10.15
CA GLY A 26 -0.06 16.20 10.14
C GLY A 26 -0.18 15.50 8.80
N ALA A 27 0.26 16.15 7.70
CA ALA A 27 0.33 15.55 6.38
C ALA A 27 1.63 15.91 5.66
N HIS A 28 2.05 15.05 4.75
CA HIS A 28 3.17 15.26 3.85
C HIS A 28 2.69 15.99 2.59
N ARG A 29 3.44 16.99 2.13
CA ARG A 29 3.11 17.76 0.92
C ARG A 29 4.23 17.75 -0.11
N TYR A 30 3.85 17.59 -1.37
CA TYR A 30 4.73 17.72 -2.53
C TYR A 30 4.10 18.67 -3.54
N GLY A 31 4.86 19.64 -4.03
CA GLY A 31 4.42 20.63 -5.00
C GLY A 31 5.18 20.48 -6.32
N THR A 32 4.49 20.58 -7.44
CA THR A 32 5.08 20.66 -8.78
C THR A 32 4.22 21.53 -9.69
N VAL A 33 4.74 21.89 -10.85
CA VAL A 33 3.94 22.47 -11.94
C VAL A 33 3.71 21.43 -13.03
N ILE A 34 2.57 21.53 -13.71
CA ILE A 34 2.19 20.67 -14.85
C ILE A 34 1.73 21.53 -16.03
N GLN A 35 1.53 20.93 -17.20
CA GLN A 35 1.04 21.63 -18.40
C GLN A 35 1.87 22.88 -18.73
N ASN A 36 3.20 22.73 -18.81
CA ASN A 36 4.16 23.81 -19.08
C ASN A 36 4.05 25.02 -18.12
N GLY A 37 3.64 24.79 -16.87
CA GLY A 37 3.56 25.84 -15.85
C GLY A 37 2.19 26.49 -15.70
N ALA A 38 1.19 26.08 -16.50
CA ALA A 38 -0.17 26.61 -16.41
C ALA A 38 -0.86 26.24 -15.10
N PHE A 39 -0.47 25.12 -14.47
CA PHE A 39 -1.05 24.72 -13.19
C PHE A 39 0.01 24.35 -12.16
N ALA A 40 -0.23 24.78 -10.93
CA ALA A 40 0.46 24.32 -9.74
C ALA A 40 -0.33 23.15 -9.13
N LEU A 41 0.31 21.98 -9.07
CA LEU A 41 -0.22 20.77 -8.45
C LEU A 41 0.40 20.59 -7.06
N THR A 42 -0.45 20.45 -6.05
CA THR A 42 -0.06 20.02 -4.71
C THR A 42 -0.62 18.63 -4.44
N VAL A 43 0.26 17.70 -4.07
CA VAL A 43 -0.10 16.37 -3.57
C VAL A 43 0.01 16.39 -2.06
N ARG A 44 -1.06 15.97 -1.36
CA ARG A 44 -1.08 15.76 0.09
C ARG A 44 -1.19 14.27 0.37
N ILE A 45 -0.38 13.76 1.29
CA ILE A 45 -0.49 12.40 1.80
C ILE A 45 -0.60 12.46 3.32
N ASP A 46 -1.74 12.00 3.83
CA ASP A 46 -2.02 11.93 5.26
C ASP A 46 -1.25 10.76 5.89
N SER A 47 -1.15 10.75 7.23
CA SER A 47 -0.31 9.77 7.95
C SER A 47 -0.75 8.31 7.78
N ASP A 48 -2.00 8.08 7.39
CA ASP A 48 -2.56 6.76 7.06
C ASP A 48 -2.28 6.31 5.61
N GLY A 49 -1.60 7.15 4.82
CA GLY A 49 -1.32 6.91 3.40
C GLY A 49 -2.40 7.40 2.45
N THR A 50 -3.48 8.01 2.95
CA THR A 50 -4.53 8.61 2.11
C THR A 50 -3.96 9.78 1.32
N ALA A 51 -4.06 9.72 -0.01
CA ALA A 51 -3.57 10.76 -0.91
C ALA A 51 -4.71 11.64 -1.45
N ASP A 52 -4.48 12.95 -1.48
CA ASP A 52 -5.33 13.94 -2.13
C ASP A 52 -4.50 14.90 -2.98
N THR A 53 -5.17 15.60 -3.90
CA THR A 53 -4.54 16.54 -4.83
C THR A 53 -5.26 17.88 -4.86
N GLN A 54 -4.53 18.95 -5.08
CA GLN A 54 -5.09 20.27 -5.35
C GLN A 54 -4.40 20.84 -6.58
N LEU A 55 -5.20 21.38 -7.52
CA LEU A 55 -4.68 21.98 -8.74
C LEU A 55 -5.13 23.44 -8.79
N VAL A 56 -4.19 24.36 -9.00
CA VAL A 56 -4.45 25.80 -9.05
C VAL A 56 -3.92 26.33 -10.37
N ASP A 57 -4.74 27.11 -11.08
CA ASP A 57 -4.32 27.86 -12.26
C ASP A 57 -3.32 28.93 -11.85
N THR A 58 -2.14 28.97 -12.47
CA THR A 58 -1.05 29.85 -12.06
C THR A 58 -1.23 31.30 -12.49
N GLU A 59 -2.09 31.56 -13.48
CA GLU A 59 -2.39 32.91 -13.96
C GLU A 59 -3.45 33.56 -13.07
N THR A 60 -4.52 32.83 -12.74
CA THR A 60 -5.65 33.38 -11.98
C THR A 60 -5.54 33.14 -10.47
N GLY A 61 -4.79 32.11 -10.06
CA GLY A 61 -4.75 31.64 -8.67
C GLY A 61 -6.01 30.87 -8.25
N GLU A 62 -6.90 30.53 -9.19
CA GLU A 62 -8.14 29.82 -8.91
C GLU A 62 -7.95 28.30 -8.91
N GLU A 63 -8.71 27.62 -8.05
CA GLU A 63 -8.68 26.16 -7.99
C GLU A 63 -9.38 25.54 -9.20
N TYR A 64 -8.66 24.66 -9.91
CA TYR A 64 -9.20 23.91 -11.03
C TYR A 64 -9.70 22.54 -10.58
N VAL A 65 -11.01 22.37 -10.43
CA VAL A 65 -11.61 21.15 -9.86
C VAL A 65 -12.08 20.12 -10.89
N LEU A 66 -12.15 20.47 -12.18
CA LEU A 66 -12.79 19.63 -13.21
C LEU A 66 -12.13 18.24 -13.35
N TYR A 67 -10.83 18.14 -13.09
CA TYR A 67 -10.13 16.84 -13.13
C TYR A 67 -10.65 15.84 -12.09
N LYS A 68 -11.29 16.31 -11.00
CA LYS A 68 -11.92 15.48 -9.96
C LYS A 68 -13.39 15.12 -10.23
N THR A 69 -14.02 15.67 -11.27
CA THR A 69 -15.44 15.43 -11.59
C THR A 69 -15.63 14.44 -12.74
N ALA A 70 -16.87 14.20 -13.16
CA ALA A 70 -17.18 13.42 -14.36
C ALA A 70 -17.01 14.21 -15.67
N ALA A 71 -16.46 15.43 -15.64
CA ALA A 71 -16.23 16.24 -16.83
C ALA A 71 -15.41 15.49 -17.88
N ALA A 72 -15.77 15.64 -19.15
CA ALA A 72 -15.10 15.00 -20.28
C ALA A 72 -14.63 16.07 -21.28
N GLY A 73 -13.45 15.87 -21.85
CA GLY A 73 -12.82 16.78 -22.80
C GLY A 73 -11.33 16.46 -22.92
N ALA A 74 -10.73 16.79 -24.07
CA ALA A 74 -9.31 16.48 -24.33
C ALA A 74 -8.39 17.09 -23.27
N PHE A 75 -8.56 18.39 -22.99
CA PHE A 75 -7.74 19.12 -22.02
C PHE A 75 -7.82 18.56 -20.58
N VAL A 76 -9.03 18.32 -20.06
CA VAL A 76 -9.18 17.71 -18.71
C VAL A 76 -8.66 16.27 -18.68
N GLY A 77 -8.74 15.55 -19.81
CA GLY A 77 -8.16 14.21 -19.97
C GLY A 77 -6.63 14.21 -19.92
N GLU A 78 -5.98 15.19 -20.54
CA GLU A 78 -4.52 15.39 -20.50
C GLU A 78 -4.06 15.70 -19.07
N ILE A 79 -4.73 16.63 -18.39
CA ILE A 79 -4.47 16.94 -16.97
C ILE A 79 -4.58 15.68 -16.11
N ARG A 80 -5.66 14.89 -16.25
CA ARG A 80 -5.82 13.64 -15.50
C ARG A 80 -4.69 12.66 -15.77
N THR A 81 -4.28 12.51 -17.03
CA THR A 81 -3.22 11.58 -17.43
C THR A 81 -1.88 11.98 -16.80
N GLU A 82 -1.56 13.26 -16.77
CA GLU A 82 -0.32 13.76 -16.17
C GLU A 82 -0.32 13.60 -14.65
N ILE A 83 -1.44 13.91 -13.99
CA ILE A 83 -1.62 13.71 -12.55
C ILE A 83 -1.53 12.21 -12.20
N GLU A 84 -2.21 11.35 -12.93
CA GLU A 84 -2.19 9.89 -12.71
C GLU A 84 -0.77 9.34 -12.83
N ARG A 85 0.00 9.79 -13.84
CA ARG A 85 1.40 9.39 -14.01
C ARG A 85 2.26 9.78 -12.82
N LEU A 86 2.11 11.01 -12.31
CA LEU A 86 2.84 11.46 -11.14
C LEU A 86 2.44 10.67 -9.89
N LEU A 87 1.13 10.49 -9.65
CA LEU A 87 0.64 9.76 -8.48
C LEU A 87 1.07 8.30 -8.51
N LYS A 88 1.11 7.67 -9.69
CA LYS A 88 1.65 6.32 -9.85
C LYS A 88 3.13 6.28 -9.47
N ASN A 89 3.93 7.24 -9.95
CA ASN A 89 5.35 7.32 -9.59
C ASN A 89 5.55 7.49 -8.07
N ILE A 90 4.77 8.37 -7.43
CA ILE A 90 4.78 8.53 -5.98
C ILE A 90 4.40 7.23 -5.28
N ALA A 91 3.37 6.54 -5.75
CA ALA A 91 2.94 5.27 -5.16
C ALA A 91 4.01 4.17 -5.31
N ASP A 92 4.80 4.18 -6.38
CA ASP A 92 5.84 3.17 -6.62
C ASP A 92 7.13 3.49 -5.85
N GLU A 93 7.48 4.77 -5.73
CA GLU A 93 8.71 5.22 -5.07
C GLU A 93 8.54 5.48 -3.57
N CYS A 94 7.36 5.85 -3.09
CA CYS A 94 7.15 6.30 -1.70
C CYS A 94 6.39 5.33 -0.82
N PHE A 95 5.85 4.26 -1.37
CA PHE A 95 5.13 3.25 -0.62
C PHE A 95 5.76 1.87 -0.78
N ASP A 96 5.72 1.10 0.30
CA ASP A 96 6.07 -0.31 0.28
C ASP A 96 4.80 -1.15 0.04
N PRO A 97 4.91 -2.32 -0.61
CA PRO A 97 3.79 -3.25 -0.67
C PRO A 97 3.32 -3.61 0.74
N ALA A 98 2.05 -3.37 1.04
CA ALA A 98 1.42 -3.74 2.31
C ALA A 98 0.03 -4.28 2.02
N LEU A 99 0.06 -5.53 1.58
CA LEU A 99 -1.13 -6.28 1.19
C LEU A 99 -1.95 -6.74 2.40
N PHE A 100 -1.36 -6.66 3.59
CA PHE A 100 -1.94 -7.11 4.86
C PHE A 100 -2.05 -5.94 5.84
N LYS A 101 -3.22 -5.83 6.45
CA LYS A 101 -3.62 -4.78 7.41
C LYS A 101 -3.12 -5.06 8.82
N GLN A 102 -2.99 -6.32 9.23
CA GLN A 102 -2.59 -6.63 10.61
C GLN A 102 -1.10 -6.37 10.83
N GLU A 103 -0.78 -5.68 11.91
CA GLU A 103 0.61 -5.41 12.29
C GLU A 103 1.40 -6.70 12.50
N GLN A 104 0.76 -7.71 13.10
CA GLN A 104 1.38 -9.02 13.35
C GLN A 104 1.76 -9.73 12.04
N THR A 105 0.90 -9.68 11.02
CA THR A 105 1.19 -10.23 9.68
C THR A 105 2.39 -9.51 9.06
N ASN A 106 2.42 -8.18 9.13
CA ASN A 106 3.53 -7.39 8.61
C ASN A 106 4.86 -7.70 9.33
N ARG A 107 4.83 -7.90 10.65
CA ARG A 107 6.02 -8.34 11.42
C ARG A 107 6.55 -9.69 10.95
N ILE A 108 5.67 -10.65 10.66
CA ILE A 108 6.05 -11.97 10.15
C ILE A 108 6.66 -11.84 8.75
N ILE A 109 6.07 -11.00 7.87
CA ILE A 109 6.61 -10.74 6.53
C ILE A 109 8.02 -10.18 6.59
N ASP A 110 8.23 -9.15 7.41
CA ASP A 110 9.55 -8.55 7.58
C ASP A 110 10.56 -9.54 8.16
N PHE A 111 10.14 -10.37 9.11
CA PHE A 111 10.99 -11.41 9.68
C PHE A 111 11.40 -12.45 8.64
N VAL A 112 10.45 -13.02 7.89
CA VAL A 112 10.72 -14.00 6.82
C VAL A 112 11.67 -13.43 5.76
N ARG A 113 11.45 -12.18 5.36
CA ARG A 113 12.34 -11.47 4.42
C ARG A 113 13.75 -11.33 4.96
N ARG A 114 13.92 -10.91 6.21
CA ARG A 114 15.26 -10.71 6.82
C ARG A 114 16.01 -12.01 7.07
N THR A 115 15.30 -13.06 7.51
CA THR A 115 15.92 -14.33 7.91
C THR A 115 16.22 -15.24 6.72
N TRP A 116 15.29 -15.34 5.76
CA TRP A 116 15.40 -16.29 4.64
C TRP A 116 15.39 -15.63 3.25
N GLY A 117 15.22 -14.30 3.17
CA GLY A 117 15.08 -13.62 1.88
C GLY A 117 13.84 -14.10 1.10
N GLY A 118 12.81 -14.55 1.82
CA GLY A 118 11.55 -15.03 1.27
C GLY A 118 10.63 -13.86 0.94
N GLU A 119 10.21 -13.77 -0.32
CA GLU A 119 9.21 -12.80 -0.77
C GLU A 119 7.86 -13.47 -0.97
N LEU A 120 6.79 -12.67 -0.87
CA LEU A 120 5.43 -13.14 -1.09
C LEU A 120 5.12 -13.27 -2.58
N GLU A 121 4.45 -14.37 -2.95
CA GLU A 121 3.90 -14.62 -4.28
C GLU A 121 2.36 -14.56 -4.24
N PHE A 122 1.77 -13.83 -5.18
CA PHE A 122 0.31 -13.64 -5.28
C PHE A 122 -0.23 -14.42 -6.47
N LEU A 123 -0.78 -15.61 -6.18
CA LEU A 123 -1.08 -16.59 -7.24
C LEU A 123 -2.54 -16.55 -7.71
N TRP A 124 -3.44 -15.90 -6.96
CA TRP A 124 -4.88 -15.96 -7.21
C TRP A 124 -5.46 -14.58 -7.52
N LYS A 125 -5.88 -14.36 -8.77
CA LYS A 125 -6.51 -13.08 -9.19
C LYS A 125 -7.80 -12.74 -8.44
N LYS A 126 -8.57 -13.76 -8.04
CA LYS A 126 -9.84 -13.60 -7.30
C LYS A 126 -9.61 -13.35 -5.79
N PHE A 127 -8.45 -13.74 -5.28
CA PHE A 127 -8.06 -13.63 -3.89
C PHE A 127 -6.68 -12.99 -3.84
N ASP A 128 -6.60 -11.77 -4.37
CA ASP A 128 -5.36 -11.01 -4.50
C ASP A 128 -4.88 -10.44 -3.15
N ASP A 129 -5.66 -10.65 -2.09
CA ASP A 129 -5.30 -10.47 -0.68
C ASP A 129 -4.74 -11.75 -0.03
N ASN A 130 -4.48 -12.79 -0.82
CA ASN A 130 -3.81 -14.01 -0.37
C ASN A 130 -2.43 -14.12 -1.02
N ALA A 131 -1.46 -14.58 -0.23
CA ALA A 131 -0.09 -14.69 -0.66
C ALA A 131 0.54 -15.99 -0.15
N VAL A 132 1.57 -16.46 -0.83
CA VAL A 132 2.34 -17.65 -0.41
C VAL A 132 3.83 -17.32 -0.35
N TRP A 133 4.55 -17.98 0.53
CA TRP A 133 6.00 -18.04 0.46
C TRP A 133 6.46 -19.39 -0.11
N ARG A 134 7.49 -19.31 -0.96
CA ARG A 134 8.06 -20.45 -1.64
C ARG A 134 9.53 -20.64 -1.25
N ARG A 135 9.94 -21.89 -1.04
CA ARG A 135 11.36 -22.19 -0.88
C ARG A 135 12.07 -22.08 -2.23
N LYS A 136 13.21 -21.41 -2.27
CA LYS A 136 14.02 -21.22 -3.49
C LYS A 136 14.63 -22.52 -4.03
N ASP A 137 14.87 -23.51 -3.15
CA ASP A 137 15.53 -24.77 -3.48
C ASP A 137 14.60 -25.80 -4.14
N THR A 138 13.35 -25.86 -3.70
CA THR A 138 12.39 -26.92 -4.06
C THR A 138 11.17 -26.38 -4.79
N ASN A 139 11.01 -25.06 -4.85
CA ASN A 139 9.82 -24.38 -5.35
C ASN A 139 8.50 -24.79 -4.67
N LYS A 140 8.57 -25.44 -3.50
CA LYS A 140 7.41 -25.81 -2.69
C LYS A 140 7.00 -24.65 -1.79
N TRP A 141 5.68 -24.49 -1.59
CA TRP A 141 5.17 -23.56 -0.59
C TRP A 141 5.47 -24.09 0.80
N TYR A 142 5.83 -23.20 1.71
CA TYR A 142 6.02 -23.55 3.13
C TYR A 142 5.06 -22.78 4.05
N ALA A 143 4.54 -21.66 3.61
CA ALA A 143 3.52 -20.90 4.31
C ALA A 143 2.69 -20.05 3.32
N ALA A 144 1.51 -19.66 3.75
CA ALA A 144 0.55 -18.82 3.05
C ALA A 144 -0.07 -17.84 4.06
N VAL A 145 -0.27 -16.61 3.63
CA VAL A 145 -1.06 -15.63 4.36
C VAL A 145 -2.39 -15.50 3.63
N LEU A 146 -3.49 -15.75 4.34
CA LEU A 146 -4.83 -15.80 3.78
C LEU A 146 -5.73 -14.77 4.47
N THR A 147 -6.55 -14.08 3.70
CA THR A 147 -7.60 -13.19 4.22
C THR A 147 -8.94 -13.92 4.15
N VAL A 148 -9.52 -14.26 5.31
CA VAL A 148 -10.75 -15.06 5.43
C VAL A 148 -11.75 -14.39 6.36
N GLN A 149 -13.05 -14.64 6.16
CA GLN A 149 -14.08 -14.18 7.11
C GLN A 149 -13.95 -14.94 8.43
N LYS A 150 -14.05 -14.22 9.56
CA LYS A 150 -13.97 -14.77 10.93
C LYS A 150 -14.94 -15.94 11.16
N LYS A 151 -16.15 -15.91 10.57
CA LYS A 151 -17.09 -17.06 10.60
C LYS A 151 -16.58 -18.35 9.98
N LYS A 152 -15.68 -18.27 8.99
CA LYS A 152 -15.02 -19.46 8.44
C LYS A 152 -14.03 -20.10 9.42
N LEU A 153 -13.67 -19.37 10.47
CA LEU A 153 -12.83 -19.83 11.58
C LEU A 153 -13.67 -20.22 12.81
N GLY A 154 -15.01 -20.21 12.70
CA GLY A 154 -15.91 -20.52 13.82
C GLY A 154 -16.19 -19.36 14.79
N LEU A 155 -15.80 -18.13 14.43
CA LEU A 155 -16.10 -16.92 15.20
C LEU A 155 -17.39 -16.26 14.69
N ASP A 156 -18.24 -15.76 15.57
CA ASP A 156 -19.49 -15.09 15.16
C ASP A 156 -19.25 -13.65 14.67
N SER A 157 -18.66 -13.51 13.49
CA SER A 157 -18.36 -12.23 12.85
C SER A 157 -18.13 -12.37 11.34
N ASP A 158 -18.65 -11.42 10.57
CA ASP A 158 -18.42 -11.29 9.13
C ASP A 158 -17.13 -10.52 8.78
N GLU A 159 -16.43 -10.00 9.77
CA GLU A 159 -15.16 -9.30 9.55
C GLU A 159 -14.10 -10.21 8.95
N LEU A 160 -13.16 -9.61 8.21
CA LEU A 160 -12.01 -10.31 7.68
C LEU A 160 -10.92 -10.46 8.75
N ALA A 161 -10.30 -11.63 8.78
CA ALA A 161 -9.12 -11.95 9.54
C ALA A 161 -8.01 -12.39 8.58
N GLU A 162 -6.78 -12.01 8.93
CA GLU A 162 -5.58 -12.52 8.28
C GLU A 162 -5.10 -13.72 9.09
N ILE A 163 -4.87 -14.83 8.40
CA ILE A 163 -4.35 -16.06 9.00
C ILE A 163 -3.08 -16.48 8.29
N LEU A 164 -2.20 -17.13 9.05
CA LEU A 164 -1.04 -17.81 8.54
C LEU A 164 -1.36 -19.31 8.45
N ASP A 165 -1.29 -19.87 7.25
CA ASP A 165 -1.44 -21.30 6.98
C ASP A 165 -0.11 -21.86 6.47
N GLY A 166 0.46 -22.87 7.11
CA GLY A 166 1.76 -23.39 6.72
C GLY A 166 2.06 -24.76 7.29
N SER A 167 2.56 -25.64 6.44
CA SER A 167 3.24 -26.87 6.87
C SER A 167 4.68 -26.51 7.17
N VAL A 168 4.93 -26.09 8.40
CA VAL A 168 6.27 -25.73 8.86
C VAL A 168 6.94 -27.00 9.42
N PRO A 169 7.97 -27.58 8.76
CA PRO A 169 8.78 -28.64 9.36
C PRO A 169 9.92 -28.07 10.23
N ASP A 170 10.20 -26.77 10.13
CA ASP A 170 11.27 -26.08 10.86
C ASP A 170 10.77 -25.55 12.22
N THR A 171 11.28 -26.17 13.28
CA THR A 171 10.95 -25.86 14.68
C THR A 171 11.22 -24.40 15.05
N GLU A 172 12.15 -23.71 14.37
CA GLU A 172 12.44 -22.28 14.58
C GLU A 172 11.29 -21.36 14.16
N ILE A 173 10.63 -21.63 13.02
CA ILE A 173 9.45 -20.86 12.58
C ILE A 173 8.29 -21.09 13.56
N GLN A 174 8.07 -22.34 13.98
CA GLN A 174 6.99 -22.65 14.93
C GLN A 174 7.19 -21.94 16.27
N GLN A 175 8.43 -21.93 16.78
CA GLN A 175 8.77 -21.29 18.04
C GLN A 175 8.56 -19.77 17.99
N HIS A 176 8.97 -19.09 16.91
CA HIS A 176 8.73 -17.65 16.77
C HIS A 176 7.28 -17.29 16.43
N ILE A 177 6.55 -18.15 15.73
CA ILE A 177 5.09 -17.98 15.59
C ILE A 177 4.46 -18.00 16.99
N GLN A 178 4.78 -18.99 17.82
CA GLN A 178 4.29 -19.08 19.21
C GLN A 178 4.70 -17.89 20.10
N GLU A 179 5.96 -17.45 20.03
CA GLU A 179 6.45 -16.29 20.80
C GLU A 179 5.79 -14.98 20.34
N SER A 180 5.52 -14.83 19.05
CA SER A 180 4.78 -13.69 18.49
C SER A 180 3.31 -13.70 18.91
N TYR A 181 2.67 -14.88 18.99
CA TYR A 181 1.33 -15.03 19.57
C TYR A 181 1.30 -14.68 21.06
N ALA A 182 2.33 -15.04 21.84
CA ALA A 182 2.41 -14.72 23.26
C ALA A 182 2.58 -13.21 23.55
N LEU A 183 3.23 -12.48 22.64
CA LEU A 183 3.38 -11.02 22.71
C LEU A 183 2.12 -10.24 22.30
N ALA A 184 1.19 -10.85 21.56
CA ALA A 184 -0.04 -10.20 21.09
C ALA A 184 -1.23 -10.33 22.08
N VAL A 185 -1.06 -11.10 23.16
CA VAL A 185 -2.10 -11.35 24.20
C VAL A 185 -1.78 -10.63 25.52
N LYS A 186 -0.82 -9.69 25.50
CA LYS A 186 -0.56 -8.75 26.60
C LYS A 186 -0.84 -7.33 26.15
#